data_AF-A0A970CUR5-F1
#
_entry.id   AF-A0A970CUR5-F1
#
_cell.length_a   1.000
_cell.length_b   1.000
_cell.length_c   1.000
_cell.angle_alpha   90.00
_cell.angle_beta   90.00
_cell.angle_gamma   90.00
#
_symmetry.space_group_name_H-M   'P 1'
#
loop_
_entity.id
_entity.type
_entity.pdbx_description
1 polymer ?
#
loop_
_entity_poly.entity_id
_entity_poly.type
_entity_poly.pdbx_seq_one_letter_code
_entity_poly.pdbx_strand_id
1 'polypeptide(L)' 'MLTVEQLAKKFDMAILNQDTQEAAIREACKTAKEYNLAALYTHYVDPI' A
#
# COMPACT_ATOMS: atom_id res chain seq x y z
N MET A 1 -14.49 0.28 -20.00
CA MET A 1 -14.02 -0.66 -18.96
C MET A 1 -12.51 -0.51 -18.88
N LEU A 2 -11.94 -0.29 -17.69
CA LEU A 2 -10.48 -0.11 -17.53
C LEU A 2 -9.79 -1.48 -17.52
N THR A 3 -8.56 -1.57 -18.03
CA THR A 3 -7.73 -2.76 -17.85
C THR A 3 -7.29 -2.89 -16.38
N VAL A 4 -6.85 -4.08 -15.96
CA VAL A 4 -6.34 -4.30 -14.59
C VAL A 4 -5.18 -3.34 -14.28
N GLU A 5 -4.28 -3.06 -15.22
CA GLU A 5 -3.20 -2.08 -15.00
C GLU A 5 -3.72 -0.64 -14.90
N GLN A 6 -4.74 -0.26 -15.68
CA GLN A 6 -5.35 1.06 -15.57
C GLN A 6 -6.15 1.22 -14.28
N LEU A 7 -6.69 0.12 -13.76
CA LEU A 7 -7.36 0.07 -12.47
C LEU A 7 -6.34 0.24 -11.34
N ALA A 8 -5.24 -0.52 -11.35
CA ALA A 8 -4.16 -0.45 -10.37
C ALA A 8 -3.60 0.98 -10.20
N LYS A 9 -3.46 1.73 -11.29
CA LYS A 9 -3.03 3.16 -11.23
C LYS A 9 -4.02 4.10 -10.55
N LYS A 10 -5.28 3.70 -10.35
CA LYS A 10 -6.33 4.50 -9.70
C LYS A 10 -6.65 4.01 -8.29
N PHE A 11 -6.14 2.85 -7.90
CA PHE A 11 -6.38 2.29 -6.58
C PHE A 11 -5.21 2.59 -5.67
N ASP A 12 -5.52 3.19 -4.54
CA ASP A 12 -4.59 3.37 -3.46
C ASP A 12 -4.56 2.09 -2.61
N MET A 13 -3.37 1.56 -2.35
CA MET A 13 -3.20 0.45 -1.43
C MET A 13 -3.25 0.99 0.00
N ALA A 14 -3.91 0.29 0.92
CA ALA A 14 -3.99 0.71 2.30
C ALA A 14 -3.74 -0.46 3.25
N ILE A 15 -2.84 -0.27 4.21
CA ILE A 15 -2.65 -1.17 5.35
C ILE A 15 -3.04 -0.42 6.61
N LEU A 16 -4.26 -0.66 7.07
CA LEU A 16 -4.88 0.10 8.16
C LEU A 16 -4.92 -0.67 9.49
N ASN A 17 -4.22 -1.81 9.57
CA ASN A 17 -4.18 -2.59 10.80
C ASN A 17 -3.39 -1.85 11.87
N GLN A 18 -3.92 -1.81 13.09
CA GLN A 18 -3.30 -1.08 14.21
C GLN A 18 -1.92 -1.63 14.59
N ASP A 19 -1.70 -2.94 14.42
CA ASP A 19 -0.44 -3.62 14.74
C ASP A 19 0.45 -3.84 13.50
N THR A 20 0.33 -2.97 12.49
CA THR A 20 1.12 -3.12 11.27
C THR A 20 2.59 -2.87 11.57
N GLN A 21 3.37 -3.95 11.52
CA GLN A 21 4.82 -3.87 11.70
C GLN A 21 5.51 -3.24 10.49
N GLU A 22 6.65 -2.60 10.73
CA GLU A 22 7.44 -1.95 9.68
C GLU A 22 7.82 -2.90 8.54
N ALA A 23 8.06 -4.19 8.85
CA ALA A 23 8.35 -5.20 7.84
C ALA A 23 7.22 -5.35 6.81
N ALA A 24 5.95 -5.33 7.26
CA ALA A 24 4.78 -5.42 6.38
C ALA A 24 4.62 -4.14 5.53
N ILE A 25 4.93 -2.97 6.10
CA ILE A 25 4.94 -1.70 5.36
C ILE A 25 6.00 -1.76 4.25
N ARG A 26 7.21 -2.26 4.54
CA ARG A 26 8.28 -2.39 3.54
C ARG A 26 7.91 -3.35 2.41
N GLU A 27 7.27 -4.47 2.72
CA GLU A 27 6.80 -5.42 1.71
C GLU A 27 5.73 -4.78 0.82
N ALA A 28 4.75 -4.11 1.41
CA ALA A 28 3.73 -3.37 0.68
C ALA A 28 4.28 -2.27 -0.21
N CYS A 29 5.33 -1.55 0.23
CA CYS A 29 6.04 -0.59 -0.62
C CYS A 29 6.66 -1.26 -1.86
N LYS A 30 7.20 -2.48 -1.75
CA LYS A 30 7.72 -3.23 -2.90
C LYS A 30 6.60 -3.61 -3.87
N THR A 31 5.51 -4.15 -3.33
CA THR A 31 4.31 -4.50 -4.11
C THR A 31 3.73 -3.27 -4.83
N ALA A 32 3.57 -2.15 -4.12
CA ALA A 32 3.07 -0.91 -4.71
C ALA A 32 3.96 -0.42 -5.87
N LYS A 33 5.28 -0.57 -5.73
CA LYS A 33 6.24 -0.26 -6.80
C LYS A 33 6.12 -1.21 -8.00
N GLU A 34 5.99 -2.51 -7.76
CA GLU A 34 5.84 -3.52 -8.83
C GLU A 34 4.56 -3.29 -9.66
N TYR A 35 3.46 -2.95 -9.00
CA TYR A 35 2.18 -2.68 -9.66
C TYR A 35 1.99 -1.22 -10.09
N ASN A 36 2.99 -0.36 -9.87
CA ASN A 36 2.96 1.06 -10.20
C ASN A 36 1.70 1.76 -9.65
N LEU A 37 1.38 1.48 -8.39
CA LEU A 37 0.22 2.05 -7.68
C LEU A 37 0.47 3.53 -7.38
N ALA A 38 -0.60 4.32 -7.32
CA ALA A 38 -0.52 5.77 -7.13
C ALA A 38 -0.12 6.16 -5.71
N ALA A 39 -0.69 5.51 -4.70
CA ALA A 39 -0.34 5.74 -3.30
C ALA A 39 -0.48 4.46 -2.45
N LEU A 40 0.29 4.45 -1.35
CA LEU A 40 0.18 3.47 -0.27
C LEU A 40 -0.08 4.23 1.04
N TYR A 41 -1.18 3.92 1.71
CA TYR A 41 -1.52 4.45 3.03
C TYR A 41 -1.23 3.42 4.11
N THR A 42 -0.67 3.86 5.23
CA THR A 42 -0.44 3.00 6.39
C THR A 42 -0.79 3.74 7.67
N HIS A 43 -1.42 3.03 8.62
CA HIS A 43 -1.54 3.51 10.00
C HIS A 43 -0.32 3.01 10.78
N TYR A 44 0.72 3.85 10.87
CA TYR A 44 1.78 3.65 11.83
C TYR A 44 1.39 4.36 13.13
N VAL A 45 1.14 3.59 14.19
CA VAL A 45 1.05 4.12 15.55
C VAL A 45 2.44 3.99 16.16
N ASP A 46 3.11 5.12 16.39
CA ASP A 46 4.39 5.13 17.10
C ASP A 46 4.11 4.70 18.56
N PRO A 47 4.70 3.59 19.05
CA PRO A 47 4.53 3.19 20.43
C PRO A 47 5.34 4.16 21.31
N ILE A 48 4.68 5.22 21.78
CA ILE A 48 5.19 6.10 22.86
C ILE A 48 5.20 5.33 24.18
#